data_AF-A0A838L1Y9-F1
#
_entry.id   AF-A0A838L1Y9-F1
#
_cell.length_a   1.000
_cell.length_b   1.000
_cell.length_c   1.000
_cell.angle_alpha   90.00
_cell.angle_beta   90.00
_cell.angle_gamma   90.00
#
_symmetry.space_group_name_H-M   'P 1'
#
loop_
_entity.id
_entity.type
_entity.pdbx_description
1 polymer ?
#
loop_
_entity_poly.entity_id
_entity_poly.type
_entity_poly.pdbx_seq_one_letter_code
_entity_poly.pdbx_strand_id
1 'polypeptide(L)'
;MPRIEVEDTGTFDVEEGKRLVLAIEEDAGVDILHRCGSYARCTTCRIEYLEGEPEKMTKAEHDVLEKRNLLGQVRLSCQALCDHDIKVRVLLTVTSTGLDGPGPHPEPHITPDP
;
A
#
# COMPACT_ATOMS: atom_id res chain seq x y z
N MET A 1 -16.14 -2.37 8.83
CA MET A 1 -15.81 -2.54 7.39
C MET A 1 -15.52 -1.18 6.82
N PRO A 2 -14.25 -0.80 6.71
CA PRO A 2 -13.85 0.41 6.01
C PRO A 2 -14.01 0.24 4.50
N ARG A 3 -14.20 1.37 3.82
CA ARG A 3 -14.37 1.44 2.38
C ARG A 3 -13.13 2.01 1.70
N ILE A 4 -12.57 1.25 0.78
CA ILE A 4 -11.35 1.61 0.04
C ILE A 4 -11.75 1.97 -1.39
N GLU A 5 -11.53 3.22 -1.79
CA GLU A 5 -11.67 3.64 -3.17
C GLU A 5 -10.29 3.66 -3.84
N VAL A 6 -10.11 2.84 -4.87
CA VAL A 6 -8.90 2.82 -5.70
C VAL A 6 -9.22 3.56 -6.98
N GLU A 7 -8.45 4.63 -7.25
CA GLU A 7 -8.63 5.45 -8.45
C GLU A 7 -8.66 4.59 -9.72
N ASP A 8 -9.56 4.93 -10.64
CA ASP A 8 -9.81 4.25 -11.91
C ASP A 8 -10.24 2.76 -11.81
N THR A 9 -10.39 2.23 -10.60
CA THR A 9 -10.76 0.82 -10.38
C THR A 9 -12.15 0.69 -9.74
N GLY A 10 -12.42 1.47 -8.69
CA GLY A 10 -13.71 1.47 -8.01
C GLY A 10 -13.60 1.50 -6.49
N THR A 11 -14.69 1.15 -5.82
CA THR A 11 -14.82 1.22 -4.37
C THR A 11 -15.17 -0.16 -3.80
N PHE A 12 -14.47 -0.55 -2.73
CA PHE A 12 -14.51 -1.90 -2.16
C PHE A 12 -14.68 -1.85 -0.65
N ASP A 13 -15.58 -2.67 -0.11
CA ASP A 13 -15.70 -2.88 1.34
C ASP A 13 -14.70 -3.95 1.77
N VAL A 14 -13.82 -3.63 2.71
CA VAL A 14 -12.75 -4.54 3.14
C VAL A 14 -12.86 -4.88 4.62
N GLU A 15 -12.13 -5.93 5.03
CA GLU A 15 -12.01 -6.28 6.44
C GLU A 15 -11.25 -5.18 7.20
N GLU A 16 -11.77 -4.83 8.37
CA GLU A 16 -11.15 -3.84 9.24
C GLU A 16 -9.80 -4.35 9.77
N GLY A 17 -8.76 -3.52 9.66
CA GLY A 17 -7.40 -3.90 9.98
C GLY A 17 -6.68 -4.71 8.90
N LYS A 18 -7.29 -4.97 7.73
CA LYS A 18 -6.59 -5.58 6.59
C LYS A 18 -5.48 -4.64 6.10
N ARG A 19 -4.31 -5.19 5.75
CA ARG A 19 -3.22 -4.39 5.17
C ARG A 19 -3.67 -3.78 3.84
N LEU A 20 -3.38 -2.50 3.64
CA LEU A 20 -3.81 -1.78 2.44
C LEU A 20 -3.24 -2.39 1.15
N VAL A 21 -2.00 -2.89 1.17
CA VAL A 21 -1.43 -3.61 0.01
C VAL A 21 -2.25 -4.84 -0.39
N LEU A 22 -2.75 -5.61 0.59
CA LEU A 22 -3.59 -6.79 0.35
C LEU A 22 -4.99 -6.38 -0.09
N ALA A 23 -5.54 -5.30 0.47
CA ALA A 23 -6.82 -4.75 0.02
C ALA A 23 -6.79 -4.34 -1.46
N ILE A 24 -5.71 -3.68 -1.88
CA ILE A 24 -5.51 -3.26 -3.27
C ILE A 24 -5.32 -4.47 -4.19
N GLU A 25 -4.52 -5.45 -3.79
CA GLU A 25 -4.21 -6.62 -4.62
C GLU A 25 -5.38 -7.60 -4.73
N GLU A 26 -5.98 -7.96 -3.60
CA GLU A 26 -6.95 -9.06 -3.52
C GLU A 26 -8.39 -8.59 -3.72
N ASP A 27 -8.78 -7.47 -3.11
CA ASP A 27 -10.18 -7.01 -3.14
C ASP A 27 -10.43 -6.07 -4.34
N ALA A 28 -9.50 -5.16 -4.63
CA ALA A 28 -9.59 -4.27 -5.79
C ALA A 28 -9.08 -4.91 -7.09
N GLY A 29 -8.32 -6.01 -7.00
CA GLY A 29 -7.77 -6.71 -8.16
C GLY A 29 -6.69 -5.93 -8.91
N VAL A 30 -6.03 -4.98 -8.25
CA VAL A 30 -4.96 -4.16 -8.83
C VAL A 30 -3.62 -4.82 -8.55
N ASP A 31 -2.84 -5.03 -9.60
CA ASP A 31 -1.52 -5.69 -9.58
C ASP A 31 -0.40 -4.78 -9.03
N ILE A 32 -0.63 -4.18 -7.86
CA ILE A 32 0.33 -3.35 -7.15
C ILE A 32 1.61 -4.12 -6.84
N LEU A 33 2.76 -3.47 -7.00
CA LEU A 33 4.06 -4.10 -6.72
C LEU A 33 4.36 -4.15 -5.22
N HIS A 34 4.87 -5.27 -4.72
CA HIS A 34 5.36 -5.45 -3.35
C HIS A 34 6.66 -6.26 -3.31
N ARG A 35 7.61 -5.91 -4.18
CA ARG A 35 8.85 -6.67 -4.49
C ARG A 35 9.68 -7.14 -3.30
N CYS A 36 9.62 -6.45 -2.16
CA CYS A 36 10.33 -6.88 -0.95
C CYS A 36 9.55 -7.86 -0.06
N GLY A 37 8.38 -8.34 -0.47
CA GLY A 37 7.47 -9.13 0.36
C GLY A 37 6.79 -8.30 1.45
N SER A 38 6.62 -6.99 1.23
CA SER A 38 5.98 -6.09 2.19
C SER A 38 6.67 -5.91 3.56
N TYR A 39 8.01 -6.00 3.59
CA TYR A 39 8.86 -5.82 4.78
C TYR A 39 9.47 -4.41 4.95
N ALA A 40 8.91 -3.38 4.30
CA ALA A 40 9.48 -2.03 4.27
C ALA A 40 10.98 -2.01 3.91
N ARG A 41 11.38 -2.70 2.83
CA ARG A 41 12.76 -2.68 2.30
C ARG A 41 12.88 -2.07 0.90
N CYS A 42 11.74 -1.86 0.24
CA CYS A 42 11.64 -1.23 -1.06
C CYS A 42 10.58 -0.12 -1.03
N THR A 43 10.32 0.50 -2.18
CA THR A 43 9.31 1.53 -2.35
C THR A 43 8.39 1.22 -3.53
N THR A 44 8.21 -0.06 -3.89
CA THR A 44 7.40 -0.41 -5.07
C THR A 44 5.90 -0.39 -4.75
N CYS A 45 5.50 -0.63 -3.50
CA CYS A 45 4.10 -0.57 -3.03
C CYS A 45 3.63 0.86 -2.76
N ARG A 46 4.19 1.83 -3.49
CA ARG A 46 3.94 3.24 -3.21
C ARG A 46 2.57 3.65 -3.75
N ILE A 47 1.87 4.43 -2.96
CA ILE A 47 0.56 4.99 -3.26
C ILE A 47 0.54 6.48 -2.91
N GLU A 48 -0.48 7.16 -3.41
CA GLU A 48 -0.86 8.50 -3.00
C GLU A 48 -2.23 8.42 -2.35
N TYR A 49 -2.40 9.01 -1.17
CA TYR A 49 -3.73 9.21 -0.59
C TYR A 49 -4.37 10.42 -1.24
N LEU A 50 -5.56 10.22 -1.80
CA LEU A 50 -6.40 11.29 -2.32
C LEU A 50 -7.35 11.80 -1.23
N GLU A 51 -7.83 10.88 -0.37
CA GLU A 51 -8.66 11.19 0.80
C GLU A 51 -8.36 10.19 1.93
N GLY A 52 -8.54 10.61 3.19
CA GLY A 52 -8.35 9.74 4.35
C GLY A 52 -6.89 9.34 4.60
N GLU A 53 -5.92 10.25 4.40
CA GLU A 53 -4.55 9.94 4.79
C GLU A 53 -4.42 9.86 6.32
N PRO A 54 -3.89 8.75 6.89
CA PRO A 54 -3.66 8.68 8.31
C PRO A 54 -2.53 9.61 8.74
N GLU A 55 -2.72 10.31 9.87
CA GLU A 55 -1.71 11.18 10.50
C GLU A 55 -0.45 10.40 10.94
N LYS A 56 -0.61 9.10 11.19
CA LYS A 56 0.46 8.22 11.66
C LYS A 56 1.08 7.43 10.52
N MET A 57 2.36 7.14 10.71
CA MET A 57 3.22 6.39 9.80
C MET A 57 4.08 5.46 10.65
N THR A 58 4.35 4.24 10.18
CA THR A 58 5.25 3.32 10.89
C THR A 58 6.68 3.83 10.84
N LYS A 59 7.51 3.46 11.83
CA LYS A 59 8.91 3.88 11.81
C LYS A 59 9.64 3.35 10.57
N ALA A 60 9.34 2.12 10.18
CA ALA A 60 9.95 1.49 9.00
C ALA A 60 9.55 2.20 7.70
N GLU A 61 8.28 2.61 7.56
CA GLU A 61 7.83 3.43 6.43
C GLU A 61 8.60 4.74 6.35
N HIS A 62 8.64 5.48 7.47
CA HIS A 62 9.32 6.77 7.55
C HIS A 62 10.80 6.66 7.15
N ASP A 63 11.54 5.74 7.78
CA ASP A 63 12.97 5.56 7.55
C ASP A 63 13.29 5.21 6.09
N VAL A 64 12.46 4.40 5.44
CA VAL A 64 12.66 4.00 4.03
C VAL A 64 12.36 5.15 3.09
N LEU A 65 11.28 5.89 3.32
CA LEU A 65 10.90 7.03 2.50
C LEU A 65 11.91 8.17 2.63
N GLU A 66 12.39 8.44 3.85
CA GLU A 66 13.45 9.43 4.10
C GLU A 66 14.74 9.05 3.37
N LYS A 67 15.23 7.82 3.56
CA LYS A 67 16.46 7.32 2.89
C LYS A 67 16.38 7.36 1.36
N ARG A 68 15.17 7.31 0.80
CA ARG A 68 14.92 7.32 -0.65
C ARG A 68 14.53 8.70 -1.19
N ASN A 69 14.49 9.73 -0.36
CA ASN A 69 14.01 11.08 -0.71
C ASN A 69 12.58 11.08 -1.28
N LEU A 70 11.71 10.24 -0.72
CA LEU A 70 10.30 10.10 -1.11
C LEU A 70 9.33 10.47 0.03
N LEU A 71 9.85 10.87 1.19
CA LEU A 71 9.04 11.31 2.32
C LEU A 71 8.22 12.55 1.94
N GLY A 72 6.93 12.54 2.26
CA GLY A 72 5.97 13.59 1.92
C GLY A 72 5.50 13.59 0.45
N GLN A 73 5.97 12.66 -0.38
CA GLN A 73 5.53 12.51 -1.77
C GLN A 73 4.60 11.31 -1.95
N VAL A 74 4.86 10.22 -1.22
CA VAL A 74 4.13 8.96 -1.33
C VAL A 74 4.03 8.28 0.03
N ARG A 75 3.12 7.32 0.13
CA ARG A 75 2.99 6.39 1.26
C ARG A 75 3.24 4.96 0.79
N LEU A 76 3.60 4.06 1.71
CA LEU A 76 3.80 2.65 1.41
C LEU A 76 2.56 1.86 1.83
N SER A 77 1.77 1.38 0.87
CA SER A 77 0.55 0.62 1.16
C SER A 77 0.81 -0.64 2.00
N CYS A 78 2.01 -1.20 1.94
CA CYS A 78 2.37 -2.35 2.77
C CYS A 78 2.51 -2.02 4.27
N GLN A 79 2.64 -0.75 4.64
CA GLN A 79 2.79 -0.29 6.02
C GLN A 79 1.54 0.44 6.54
N ALA A 80 0.43 0.34 5.83
CA ALA A 80 -0.85 0.94 6.21
C ALA A 80 -1.92 -0.14 6.42
N LEU A 81 -2.86 0.15 7.33
CA LEU A 81 -4.04 -0.68 7.57
C LEU A 81 -5.29 0.03 7.03
N CYS A 82 -6.28 -0.77 6.65
CA CYS A 82 -7.62 -0.32 6.34
C CYS A 82 -8.41 -0.29 7.66
N ASP A 83 -8.37 0.82 8.38
CA ASP A 83 -9.11 1.03 9.65
C ASP A 83 -10.17 2.15 9.54
N HIS A 84 -10.21 2.86 8.42
CA HIS A 84 -11.21 3.86 8.07
C HIS A 84 -11.36 3.97 6.55
N ASP A 85 -12.36 4.75 6.11
CA ASP A 85 -12.59 5.01 4.69
C ASP A 85 -11.45 5.84 4.09
N ILE A 86 -10.90 5.39 2.98
CA ILE A 86 -9.80 6.04 2.29
C ILE A 86 -9.99 5.99 0.78
N LYS A 87 -9.35 6.94 0.09
CA LYS A 87 -9.24 6.96 -1.36
C LYS A 87 -7.77 7.05 -1.75
N VAL A 88 -7.31 6.16 -2.63
CA VAL A 88 -5.89 6.04 -2.98
C VAL A 88 -5.67 5.89 -4.48
N ARG A 89 -4.52 6.37 -4.95
CA ARG A 89 -3.99 6.14 -6.29
C ARG A 89 -2.79 5.20 -6.21
N VAL A 90 -2.79 4.13 -7.00
CA VAL A 90 -1.66 3.20 -7.09
C VAL A 90 -0.66 3.72 -8.13
N LEU A 91 0.61 3.87 -7.73
CA LEU A 91 1.61 4.50 -8.59
C LEU A 91 2.50 3.51 -9.34
N LEU A 92 2.60 2.26 -8.87
CA LEU A 92 3.43 1.22 -9.49
C LEU A 92 2.74 -0.14 -9.46
N THR A 93 2.51 -0.66 -10.66
CA THR A 93 1.86 -1.95 -10.89
C THR A 93 2.72 -2.86 -11.78
N VAL A 94 2.42 -4.15 -11.81
CA VAL A 94 3.06 -5.09 -12.75
C VAL A 94 2.82 -4.62 -14.19
N THR A 95 1.58 -4.29 -14.52
CA THR A 95 1.14 -3.84 -15.86
C THR A 95 1.88 -2.58 -16.30
N SER A 96 2.07 -1.60 -15.42
CA SER A 96 2.76 -0.34 -15.75
C SER A 96 4.28 -0.49 -15.87
N THR A 97 4.88 -1.51 -15.25
CA THR A 97 6.34 -1.69 -15.21
C THR A 97 6.87 -2.81 -16.10
N GLY A 98 6.00 -3.70 -16.58
CA GLY A 98 6.37 -4.85 -17.41
C GLY A 98 7.17 -5.92 -16.66
N LEU A 99 7.07 -5.96 -15.32
CA LEU A 99 7.72 -6.97 -14.49
C LEU A 99 7.03 -8.33 -14.60
N ASP A 100 7.72 -9.37 -14.15
CA ASP A 100 7.26 -10.76 -14.14
C ASP A 100 6.19 -11.06 -13.07
N GLY A 101 6.07 -10.20 -12.06
CA GLY A 101 5.08 -10.30 -11.00
C GLY A 101 5.26 -9.27 -9.89
N PRO A 102 4.28 -9.18 -8.98
CA PRO A 102 4.22 -8.13 -7.97
C PRO A 102 5.31 -8.27 -6.89
N GLY A 103 5.68 -9.50 -6.55
CA GLY A 103 6.65 -9.84 -5.49
C GLY A 103 6.19 -11.05 -4.68
N PRO A 104 6.93 -11.40 -3.61
CA PRO A 104 6.48 -12.39 -2.63
C PRO A 104 5.18 -11.94 -1.95
N HIS A 105 4.27 -12.88 -1.66
CA HIS A 105 2.98 -12.56 -1.03
C HIS A 105 3.18 -11.92 0.35
N PRO A 106 2.49 -10.79 0.65
CA PRO A 106 2.60 -10.10 1.94
C PRO A 106 2.04 -10.92 3.12
N GLU A 107 2.69 -10.85 4.29
CA GLU A 107 2.11 -11.40 5.51
C GLU A 107 0.80 -10.69 5.89
N PRO A 108 -0.13 -11.35 6.61
CA PRO A 108 -1.40 -10.72 7.00
C PRO A 108 -1.24 -9.52 7.95
N HIS A 109 -0.17 -9.46 8.72
CA HIS A 109 0.14 -8.38 9.67
C HIS A 109 1.26 -7.48 9.14
N ILE A 110 1.33 -6.24 9.63
CA ILE A 110 2.42 -5.33 9.29
C ILE A 110 3.73 -5.92 9.81
N THR A 111 4.69 -6.02 8.89
CA THR A 111 6.05 -6.48 9.19
C THR A 111 7.05 -5.50 8.56
N PRO A 112 8.12 -5.07 9.26
CA PRO A 112 8.38 -5.28 10.69
C PRO A 112 7.32 -4.61 11.57
N ASP A 113 7.32 -4.94 12.87
CA ASP A 113 6.43 -4.28 13.85
C ASP A 113 6.57 -2.74 13.76
N PRO A 114 5.44 -2.01 13.78
CA PRO A 114 5.36 -0.61 13.37
C PRO A 114 6.08 0.41 14.26
#